data_AF-A0A7W5B4Z5-F1
#
_entry.id   AF-A0A7W5B4Z5-F1
#
_cell.length_a   1.000
_cell.length_b   1.000
_cell.length_c   1.000
_cell.angle_alpha   90.00
_cell.angle_beta   90.00
_cell.angle_gamma   90.00
#
_symmetry.space_group_name_H-M   'P 1'
#
loop_
_entity.id
_entity.type
_entity.pdbx_description
1 polymer ?
#
loop_
_entity_poly.entity_id
_entity_poly.type
_entity_poly.pdbx_seq_one_letter_code
_entity_poly.pdbx_strand_id
1 'polypeptide(L)' 'MSKAKGTADKNLSNVVAELEHNPVNSHQAQQLNQDQNDRRHQDALNHDEPTDLQNQRS' A
#
# COMPACT_ATOMS: atom_id res chain seq x y z
N MET A 1 5.45 -31.79 -7.83
CA MET A 1 5.18 -30.84 -6.73
C MET A 1 4.04 -29.92 -7.14
N SER A 2 2.80 -30.33 -6.86
CA SER A 2 1.60 -29.51 -7.09
C SER A 2 1.39 -28.61 -5.87
N LYS A 3 1.60 -27.30 -6.04
CA LYS A 3 1.09 -26.23 -5.16
C LYS A 3 0.78 -25.00 -6.01
N ALA A 4 -0.10 -25.13 -7.00
CA ALA A 4 -0.73 -23.99 -7.65
C ALA A 4 -1.83 -23.45 -6.71
N LYS A 5 -1.40 -22.83 -5.60
CA LYS A 5 -2.29 -22.18 -4.64
C LYS A 5 -2.74 -20.86 -5.24
N GLY A 6 -3.88 -20.84 -5.92
CA GLY A 6 -4.89 -19.76 -6.10
C GLY A 6 -4.52 -18.27 -6.12
N THR A 7 -3.26 -17.88 -6.15
CA THR A 7 -2.79 -16.50 -6.24
C THR A 7 -2.16 -16.33 -7.60
N ALA A 8 -2.64 -15.38 -8.39
CA ALA A 8 -2.03 -15.03 -9.67
C ALA A 8 -0.51 -14.87 -9.49
N ASP A 9 0.25 -15.31 -10.49
CA ASP A 9 1.72 -15.14 -10.52
C ASP A 9 2.05 -13.68 -10.16
N LYS A 10 2.97 -13.48 -9.19
CA LYS A 10 3.36 -12.14 -8.74
C LYS A 10 3.87 -11.30 -9.90
N ASN A 11 4.56 -11.91 -10.85
CA ASN A 11 5.05 -11.22 -12.04
C ASN A 11 3.88 -10.74 -12.89
N LEU A 12 2.84 -11.57 -13.09
CA LEU A 12 1.64 -11.18 -13.83
C LEU A 12 0.85 -10.10 -13.10
N SER A 13 0.75 -10.19 -11.78
CA SER A 13 0.05 -9.19 -10.96
C SER A 13 0.75 -7.83 -11.00
N ASN A 14 2.08 -7.82 -10.94
CA ASN A 14 2.87 -6.59 -11.05
C ASN A 14 2.71 -5.94 -12.43
N VAL A 15 2.73 -6.74 -13.50
CA VAL A 15 2.52 -6.24 -14.87
C VAL A 15 1.13 -5.63 -15.03
N VAL A 16 0.09 -6.25 -14.47
CA VAL A 16 -1.27 -5.68 -14.50
C VAL A 16 -1.32 -4.35 -13.74
N ALA A 17 -0.76 -4.29 -12.53
CA ALA A 17 -0.73 -3.06 -11.73
C ALA A 17 0.03 -1.92 -12.44
N GLU A 18 1.10 -2.24 -13.17
CA GLU A 18 1.87 -1.28 -13.94
C GLU A 18 1.09 -0.79 -15.18
N LEU A 19 0.36 -1.68 -15.86
CA LEU A 19 -0.49 -1.35 -17.00
C LEU A 19 -1.74 -0.53 -16.61
N GLU A 20 -2.25 -0.70 -15.39
CA GLU A 20 -3.37 0.10 -14.86
C GLU A 20 -2.95 1.52 -14.49
N HIS A 21 -1.65 1.78 -14.33
CA HIS A 21 -1.17 3.10 -13.92
C HIS A 21 -1.06 4.05 -15.12
N ASN A 22 -1.77 5.19 -15.04
CA ASN A 22 -1.59 6.25 -16.04
C ASN A 22 -0.18 6.85 -15.92
N PRO A 23 0.58 6.98 -17.03
CA PRO A 23 1.89 7.60 -16.99
C PRO A 23 1.74 9.07 -16.61
N VAL A 24 2.47 9.48 -15.57
CA VAL A 24 2.51 10.86 -15.07
C VAL A 24 3.91 11.44 -15.24
N ASN A 25 4.03 12.77 -15.22
CA ASN A 25 5.34 13.40 -15.25
C ASN A 25 6.15 13.08 -13.97
N SER A 26 7.47 13.29 -14.03
CA SER A 26 8.39 12.93 -12.94
C SER A 26 8.06 13.63 -11.61
N HIS A 27 7.61 14.89 -11.66
CA HIS A 27 7.26 15.63 -10.47
C HIS A 27 6.02 15.05 -9.79
N GLN A 28 4.98 14.75 -10.56
CA GLN A 28 3.76 14.14 -10.05
C GLN A 28 4.02 12.73 -9.50
N ALA A 29 4.86 11.94 -10.16
CA ALA A 29 5.30 10.65 -9.64
C ALA A 29 5.99 10.79 -8.27
N GLN A 30 6.84 11.82 -8.10
CA GLN A 30 7.48 12.11 -6.81
C GLN A 30 6.47 12.48 -5.73
N GLN A 31 5.44 13.27 -6.06
CA GLN A 31 4.37 13.63 -5.12
C GLN A 31 3.58 12.38 -4.68
N LEU A 32 3.14 11.55 -5.63
CA LEU A 32 2.39 10.31 -5.34
C LEU A 32 3.19 9.34 -4.46
N ASN A 33 4.50 9.23 -4.71
CA ASN A 33 5.39 8.40 -3.90
C ASN A 33 5.58 8.94 -2.49
N GLN A 34 5.69 10.26 -2.33
CA GLN A 34 5.72 10.90 -1.01
C GLN A 34 4.41 10.62 -0.25
N ASP A 35 3.25 10.86 -0.88
CA ASP A 35 1.95 10.59 -0.28
C ASP A 35 1.81 9.12 0.17
N GLN A 36 2.30 8.17 -0.63
CA GLN A 36 2.23 6.75 -0.28
C GLN A 36 3.21 6.37 0.84
N ASN A 37 4.38 7.00 0.90
CA ASN A 37 5.33 6.83 2.01
C ASN A 37 4.74 7.38 3.30
N ASP A 38 4.13 8.58 3.25
CA ASP A 38 3.53 9.24 4.40
C ASP A 38 2.36 8.41 4.94
N ARG A 39 1.50 7.86 4.07
CA ARG A 39 0.44 6.93 4.48
C ARG A 39 1.00 5.69 5.18
N ARG A 40 2.04 5.06 4.62
CA ARG A 40 2.68 3.88 5.24
C ARG A 40 3.32 4.21 6.59
N HIS A 41 3.91 5.40 6.72
CA HIS A 41 4.49 5.86 7.97
C HIS A 41 3.41 6.07 9.04
N GLN A 42 2.31 6.73 8.70
CA GLN A 42 1.18 6.91 9.62
C GLN A 42 0.54 5.58 10.03
N ASP A 43 0.35 4.66 9.08
CA ASP A 43 -0.15 3.32 9.40
C ASP A 43 0.78 2.55 10.34
N ALA A 44 2.11 2.67 10.15
CA ALA A 44 3.08 2.06 11.05
C ALA A 44 3.01 2.67 12.47
N LEU A 45 2.92 3.99 12.58
CA LEU A 45 2.73 4.66 13.88
C LEU A 45 1.42 4.22 14.56
N ASN A 46 0.32 4.15 13.81
CA ASN A 46 -0.98 3.72 14.34
C ASN A 46 -1.02 2.22 14.70
N HIS A 47 -0.23 1.39 14.01
CA HIS A 47 -0.10 -0.03 14.33
C HIS A 47 0.64 -0.24 15.65
N ASP A 48 1.69 0.54 15.90
CA ASP A 48 2.51 0.44 17.10
C ASP A 48 1.88 1.20 18.30
N GLU A 49 1.09 2.25 18.03
CA GLU A 49 0.24 2.95 18.98
C GLU A 49 -1.24 2.80 18.58
N PRO A 50 -1.87 1.63 18.81
CA PRO A 50 -3.30 1.49 18.58
C PRO A 50 -4.00 2.53 19.44
N THR A 51 -4.67 3.47 18.78
CA THR A 51 -5.40 4.56 19.43
C THR A 51 -6.14 4.01 20.64
N ASP A 52 -5.82 4.56 21.81
CA ASP A 52 -6.25 4.03 23.10
C ASP A 52 -7.79 3.91 23.17
N LEU A 53 -8.29 2.72 22.87
CA LEU A 53 -9.71 2.39 22.90
C LEU A 53 -10.27 2.45 24.33
N GLN A 54 -9.42 2.56 25.38
CA GLN A 54 -9.88 2.76 26.75
C GLN A 54 -10.49 4.15 27.01
N ASN A 55 -10.30 5.13 26.14
CA ASN A 55 -10.86 6.48 26.30
C ASN A 55 -12.08 6.77 25.38
N GLN A 56 -12.83 5.73 25.00
CA GLN A 56 -14.20 5.94 24.52
C GLN A 56 -15.08 6.35 25.71
N ARG A 57 -15.26 7.65 25.86
CA ARG A 57 -16.03 8.32 26.92
C ARG A 57 -17.35 7.61 27.21
N SER A 58 -17.60 7.34 28.50
CA SER A 58 -18.92 7.02 29.09
C SER A 58 -19.94 8.12 28.81
#